data_AF-A0A1N5YN69-F1
#
_entry.id   AF-A0A1N5YN69-F1
#
_cell.length_a   1.000
_cell.length_b   1.000
_cell.length_c   1.000
_cell.angle_alpha   90.00
_cell.angle_beta   90.00
_cell.angle_gamma   90.00
#
_symmetry.space_group_name_H-M   'P 1'
#
loop_
_entity.id
_entity.type
_entity.pdbx_description
1 polymer ?
#
loop_
_entity_poly.entity_id
_entity_poly.type
_entity_poly.pdbx_seq_one_letter_code
_entity_poly.pdbx_strand_id
1 'polypeptide(L)'
;MLHVDSIFAATSAVPAAVLAATPAGPPALAAGGEATPPPFTVGAVLTETRLDSWLALGLVLAAGLYLYGVHRLRLRGDRWPISRTVFFLGPGLGGIALVTVSGLHAYDTALLSVHMVQHMVLSMVAPIFLALGAPMTLALRTLPVGARKRLLAIVHSRVARVYSFPLVAFAIFVVNPFALYFSDLYRFTLEHAWAHELVHAHFIMTGCVFFWPLLGLDPLPGRWPYPARALLMLLSVPFHTVLGLTIMQSSTLFGGDWYPSLNLSWSDPWDDQVVAGGILWVGGEFVSVTMLAVLVVQWIKQSEREARRVDRELDRQEARDRAAGTPA
;
A
#
# COMPACT_ATOMS: atom_id res chain seq x y z
N MET A 1 57.01 26.27 37.76
CA MET A 1 57.30 26.45 39.20
C MET A 1 56.20 27.31 39.79
N LEU A 2 55.71 26.91 40.95
CA LEU A 2 54.45 27.28 41.59
C LEU A 2 54.30 28.78 41.92
N HIS A 3 53.11 29.34 41.66
CA HIS A 3 52.48 30.22 42.63
C HIS A 3 50.96 30.08 42.58
N VAL A 4 50.43 29.57 43.69
CA VAL A 4 49.03 29.46 44.05
C VAL A 4 48.84 30.51 45.13
N ASP A 5 47.91 31.44 44.94
CA ASP A 5 47.25 32.11 46.06
C ASP A 5 45.78 31.72 46.04
N SER A 6 45.35 31.16 47.16
CA SER A 6 44.00 30.76 47.45
C SER A 6 43.46 31.67 48.54
N ILE A 7 42.31 32.30 48.29
CA ILE A 7 41.49 32.92 49.33
C ILE A 7 40.12 32.27 49.27
N PHE A 8 39.78 31.61 50.37
CA PHE A 8 38.50 30.97 50.65
C PHE A 8 37.56 31.95 51.38
N ALA A 9 36.27 31.58 51.36
CA ALA A 9 35.14 32.07 52.17
C ALA A 9 34.41 33.31 51.65
N ALA A 10 33.08 33.39 51.62
CA ALA A 10 31.99 32.43 51.78
C ALA A 10 30.68 33.18 51.46
N THR A 11 29.62 32.40 51.24
CA THR A 11 28.21 32.70 51.57
C THR A 11 27.29 33.29 50.49
N SER A 12 26.22 32.51 50.30
CA SER A 12 24.82 32.87 50.05
C SER A 12 24.34 33.34 48.68
N ALA A 13 23.35 32.57 48.21
CA ALA A 13 22.09 32.97 47.59
C ALA A 13 22.00 32.77 46.08
N VAL A 14 21.40 31.63 45.73
CA VAL A 14 20.54 31.52 44.55
C VAL A 14 19.34 32.46 44.74
N PRO A 15 18.96 33.22 43.71
CA PRO A 15 17.55 33.30 43.37
C PRO A 15 17.29 32.86 41.94
N ALA A 16 16.31 31.98 41.80
CA ALA A 16 15.61 31.68 40.57
C ALA A 16 14.64 32.84 40.24
N ALA A 17 14.67 33.30 38.99
CA ALA A 17 13.55 33.83 38.21
C ALA A 17 14.13 34.21 36.84
N VAL A 18 13.88 33.43 35.78
CA VAL A 18 12.76 33.61 34.83
C VAL A 18 12.84 34.96 34.11
N LEU A 19 12.76 34.92 32.77
CA LEU A 19 12.86 35.98 31.75
C LEU A 19 14.24 35.95 31.05
N ALA A 20 14.42 35.40 29.85
CA ALA A 20 13.55 35.49 28.69
C ALA A 20 13.43 34.13 27.97
N ALA A 21 12.25 33.52 28.05
CA ALA A 21 11.77 32.70 26.95
C ALA A 21 11.50 33.67 25.80
N THR A 22 12.32 33.59 24.75
CA THR A 22 11.90 34.07 23.43
C THR A 22 10.53 33.45 23.14
N PRO A 23 9.54 34.23 22.67
CA PRO A 23 8.28 33.63 22.27
C PRO A 23 8.61 32.68 21.13
N ALA A 24 8.44 31.38 21.38
CA ALA A 24 8.34 30.41 20.30
C ALA A 24 7.30 30.98 19.33
N GLY A 25 7.70 31.14 18.07
CA GLY A 25 6.75 31.48 17.02
C GLY A 25 5.57 30.50 17.06
N PRO A 26 4.40 30.86 16.49
CA PRO A 26 3.28 29.95 16.44
C PRO A 26 3.75 28.59 15.90
N PRO A 27 3.30 27.46 16.48
CA PRO A 27 3.73 26.14 16.05
C PRO A 27 3.57 26.04 14.53
N ALA A 28 4.64 25.64 13.84
CA ALA A 28 4.59 25.39 12.40
C ALA A 28 3.47 24.39 12.15
N LEU A 29 2.51 24.77 11.30
CA LEU A 29 1.33 23.95 11.06
C LEU A 29 1.64 22.94 9.97
N ALA A 30 1.39 21.66 10.24
CA ALA A 30 1.38 20.63 9.21
C ALA A 30 0.21 20.85 8.24
N ALA A 31 0.19 20.12 7.12
CA ALA A 31 -0.90 20.12 6.15
C ALA A 31 -2.20 19.76 6.88
N GLY A 32 -3.11 20.72 7.04
CA GLY A 32 -4.33 20.55 7.85
C GLY A 32 -4.46 21.52 9.02
N GLY A 33 -3.46 22.37 9.29
CA GLY A 33 -3.56 23.39 10.33
C GLY A 33 -3.30 22.87 11.75
N GLU A 34 -2.56 21.77 11.89
CA GLU A 34 -2.27 21.12 13.16
C GLU A 34 -0.85 21.39 13.67
N ALA A 35 -0.69 21.42 14.99
CA ALA A 35 0.63 21.49 15.61
C ALA A 35 1.46 20.26 15.22
N THR A 36 2.77 20.46 15.02
CA THR A 36 3.71 19.37 14.71
C THR A 36 3.59 18.22 15.72
N PRO A 37 3.59 16.95 15.26
CA PRO A 37 3.38 15.82 16.14
C PRO A 37 4.57 15.65 17.11
N PRO A 38 4.33 15.17 18.34
CA PRO A 38 5.40 14.87 19.30
C PRO A 38 6.24 13.68 18.83
N PRO A 39 7.41 13.39 19.44
CA PRO A 39 8.22 12.21 19.10
C PRO A 39 7.41 10.91 19.10
N PHE A 40 7.83 9.95 18.26
CA PHE A 40 7.13 8.69 18.05
C PHE A 40 6.91 7.93 19.36
N THR A 41 5.65 7.71 19.74
CA THR A 41 5.30 6.77 20.81
C THR A 41 4.34 5.72 20.28
N VAL A 42 4.65 4.45 20.50
CA VAL A 42 3.80 3.32 20.06
C VAL A 42 2.38 3.46 20.61
N GLY A 43 2.24 4.02 21.81
CA GLY A 43 0.96 4.34 22.43
C GLY A 43 0.15 5.36 21.62
N ALA A 44 0.72 6.53 21.29
CA ALA A 44 0.00 7.56 20.53
C ALA A 44 -0.43 7.07 19.14
N VAL A 45 0.47 6.38 18.44
CA VAL A 45 0.19 5.83 17.11
C VAL A 45 -0.99 4.86 17.10
N LEU A 46 -1.16 4.04 18.14
CA LEU A 46 -2.22 3.03 18.21
C LEU A 46 -3.51 3.53 18.89
N THR A 47 -3.44 4.58 19.71
CA THR A 47 -4.58 5.06 20.51
C THR A 47 -5.25 6.29 19.92
N GLU A 48 -4.51 7.11 19.17
CA GLU A 48 -5.11 8.21 18.42
C GLU A 48 -5.82 7.67 17.19
N THR A 49 -7.09 8.05 17.02
CA THR A 49 -7.91 7.66 15.88
C THR A 49 -8.62 8.86 15.31
N ARG A 50 -8.51 9.05 14.00
CA ARG A 50 -9.13 10.16 13.27
C ARG A 50 -10.08 9.65 12.19
N LEU A 51 -11.36 9.97 12.35
CA LEU A 51 -12.45 9.49 11.50
C LEU A 51 -13.09 10.59 10.64
N ASP A 52 -12.39 11.70 10.48
CA ASP A 52 -12.78 12.89 9.74
C ASP A 52 -12.52 12.77 8.23
N SER A 53 -11.66 11.84 7.80
CA SER A 53 -11.40 11.59 6.37
C SER A 53 -12.55 10.84 5.66
N TRP A 54 -12.80 11.24 4.41
CA TRP A 54 -13.70 10.52 3.49
C TRP A 54 -13.21 9.10 3.16
N LEU A 55 -11.90 8.82 3.29
CA LEU A 55 -11.35 7.47 3.17
C LEU A 55 -11.86 6.58 4.30
N ALA A 56 -11.95 7.09 5.54
CA ALA A 56 -12.50 6.34 6.67
C ALA A 56 -13.96 5.92 6.39
N LEU A 57 -14.77 6.83 5.84
CA LEU A 57 -16.12 6.50 5.37
C LEU A 57 -16.10 5.42 4.29
N GLY A 58 -15.19 5.54 3.30
CA GLY A 58 -14.99 4.53 2.26
C GLY A 58 -14.65 3.14 2.82
N LEU A 59 -13.80 3.07 3.85
CA LEU A 59 -13.44 1.83 4.53
C LEU A 59 -14.63 1.19 5.25
N VAL A 60 -15.39 1.98 6.01
CA VAL A 60 -16.59 1.50 6.71
C VAL A 60 -17.64 1.00 5.71
N LEU A 61 -17.85 1.74 4.61
CA LEU A 61 -18.76 1.32 3.55
C LEU A 61 -18.29 0.03 2.87
N ALA A 62 -17.00 -0.09 2.55
CA ALA A 62 -16.42 -1.29 1.96
C ALA A 62 -16.55 -2.51 2.88
N ALA A 63 -16.26 -2.34 4.19
CA ALA A 63 -16.40 -3.38 5.20
C ALA A 63 -17.87 -3.81 5.34
N GLY A 64 -18.79 -2.85 5.45
CA GLY A 64 -20.22 -3.08 5.57
C GLY A 64 -20.80 -3.82 4.36
N LEU A 65 -20.46 -3.38 3.14
CA LEU A 65 -20.90 -4.04 1.90
C LEU A 65 -20.35 -5.45 1.78
N TYR A 66 -19.09 -5.67 2.15
CA TYR A 66 -18.47 -6.99 2.11
C TYR A 66 -19.14 -7.94 3.12
N LEU A 67 -19.27 -7.52 4.39
CA LEU A 67 -19.91 -8.32 5.44
C LEU A 67 -21.38 -8.60 5.13
N TYR A 68 -22.12 -7.62 4.61
CA TYR A 68 -23.48 -7.81 4.13
C TYR A 68 -23.55 -8.86 3.01
N GLY A 69 -22.61 -8.82 2.07
CA GLY A 69 -22.49 -9.84 1.03
C GLY A 69 -22.26 -11.25 1.59
N VAL A 70 -21.32 -11.39 2.54
CA VAL A 70 -21.05 -12.66 3.23
C VAL A 70 -22.29 -13.16 3.98
N HIS A 71 -22.95 -12.28 4.73
CA HIS A 71 -24.18 -12.60 5.46
C HIS A 71 -25.28 -13.08 4.53
N ARG A 72 -25.50 -12.39 3.40
CA ARG A 72 -26.50 -12.79 2.40
C ARG A 72 -26.21 -14.16 1.77
N LEU A 73 -24.93 -14.49 1.53
CA LEU A 73 -24.55 -15.83 1.07
C LEU A 73 -24.90 -16.89 2.12
N ARG A 74 -24.55 -16.64 3.38
CA ARG A 74 -24.83 -17.57 4.49
C ARG A 74 -26.33 -17.82 4.65
N LEU A 75 -27.16 -16.78 4.56
CA LEU A 75 -28.62 -16.91 4.61
C LEU A 75 -29.20 -17.76 3.47
N ARG A 76 -28.50 -17.83 2.32
CA ARG A 76 -28.88 -18.69 1.18
C ARG A 76 -28.38 -20.14 1.32
N GLY A 77 -27.64 -20.46 2.38
CA GLY A 77 -26.99 -21.76 2.56
C GLY A 77 -25.66 -21.91 1.80
N ASP A 78 -25.20 -20.86 1.12
CA ASP A 78 -23.92 -20.88 0.40
C ASP A 78 -22.73 -20.74 1.34
N ARG A 79 -21.69 -21.54 1.11
CA ARG A 79 -20.42 -21.42 1.85
C ARG A 79 -19.54 -20.32 1.24
N TRP A 80 -19.04 -19.43 2.10
CA TRP A 80 -17.98 -18.47 1.78
C TRP A 80 -16.74 -18.75 2.64
N PRO A 81 -15.54 -18.90 2.07
CA PRO A 81 -14.34 -19.18 2.85
C PRO A 81 -14.03 -18.07 3.85
N ILE A 82 -13.87 -18.42 5.14
CA ILE A 82 -13.57 -17.46 6.21
C ILE A 82 -12.25 -16.74 5.94
N SER A 83 -11.26 -17.43 5.39
CA SER A 83 -9.96 -16.85 5.02
C SER A 83 -10.08 -15.63 4.11
N ARG A 84 -11.02 -15.62 3.15
CA ARG A 84 -11.27 -14.45 2.28
C ARG A 84 -11.75 -13.25 3.08
N THR A 85 -12.61 -13.47 4.07
CA THR A 85 -13.12 -12.40 4.93
C THR A 85 -12.02 -11.87 5.84
N VAL A 86 -11.18 -12.76 6.39
CA VAL A 86 -10.05 -12.37 7.24
C VAL A 86 -9.02 -11.57 6.45
N PHE A 87 -8.64 -12.00 5.23
CA PHE A 87 -7.71 -11.24 4.40
C PHE A 87 -8.28 -9.88 3.98
N PHE A 88 -9.55 -9.83 3.58
CA PHE A 88 -10.18 -8.58 3.16
C PHE A 88 -10.29 -7.56 4.29
N LEU A 89 -10.76 -7.98 5.47
CA LEU A 89 -11.00 -7.07 6.59
C LEU A 89 -9.74 -6.78 7.40
N GLY A 90 -8.88 -7.77 7.62
CA GLY A 90 -7.67 -7.64 8.43
C GLY A 90 -6.60 -6.84 7.70
N PRO A 91 -5.65 -7.47 7.00
CA PRO A 91 -4.56 -6.75 6.33
C PRO A 91 -4.99 -5.96 5.08
N GLY A 92 -6.19 -6.21 4.51
CA GLY A 92 -6.75 -5.39 3.44
C GLY A 92 -7.25 -4.03 3.95
N LEU A 93 -8.49 -3.98 4.43
CA LEU A 93 -9.09 -2.74 4.94
C LEU A 93 -8.46 -2.26 6.26
N GLY A 94 -8.15 -3.18 7.18
CA GLY A 94 -7.48 -2.83 8.43
C GLY A 94 -6.04 -2.35 8.21
N GLY A 95 -5.35 -2.82 7.17
CA GLY A 95 -4.05 -2.27 6.76
C GLY A 95 -4.16 -0.81 6.30
N ILE A 96 -5.17 -0.49 5.48
CA ILE A 96 -5.44 0.90 5.07
C ILE A 96 -5.82 1.75 6.29
N ALA A 97 -6.73 1.25 7.13
CA ALA A 97 -7.14 1.96 8.35
C ALA A 97 -5.94 2.21 9.28
N LEU A 98 -5.05 1.23 9.44
CA LEU A 98 -3.87 1.36 10.28
C LEU A 98 -3.00 2.54 9.84
N VAL A 99 -2.87 2.80 8.54
CA VAL A 99 -1.97 3.84 8.05
C VAL A 99 -2.66 5.19 7.79
N THR A 100 -3.99 5.21 7.65
CA THR A 100 -4.77 6.44 7.34
C THR A 100 -5.64 6.96 8.47
N VAL A 101 -6.02 6.12 9.43
CA VAL A 101 -6.95 6.46 10.52
C VAL A 101 -6.25 6.49 11.87
N SER A 102 -5.15 5.75 12.04
CA SER A 102 -4.39 5.75 13.29
C SER A 102 -3.57 7.04 13.46
N GLY A 103 -2.97 7.21 14.64
CA GLY A 103 -2.03 8.30 14.91
C GLY A 103 -0.85 8.35 13.94
N LEU A 104 -0.57 7.27 13.19
CA LEU A 104 0.45 7.28 12.13
C LEU A 104 0.15 8.32 11.04
N HIS A 105 -1.12 8.60 10.77
CA HIS A 105 -1.52 9.60 9.77
C HIS A 105 -0.99 11.00 10.10
N ALA A 106 -0.93 11.38 11.38
CA ALA A 106 -0.41 12.70 11.77
C ALA A 106 1.08 12.89 11.44
N TYR A 107 1.82 11.79 11.25
CA TYR A 107 3.25 11.82 10.95
C TYR A 107 3.57 11.79 9.45
N ASP A 108 2.58 11.55 8.59
CA ASP A 108 2.84 11.33 7.16
C ASP A 108 3.28 12.57 6.39
N THR A 109 2.88 13.75 6.83
CA THR A 109 3.37 15.04 6.34
C THR A 109 4.49 15.60 7.19
N ALA A 110 4.87 14.91 8.28
CA ALA A 110 5.96 15.30 9.17
C ALA A 110 7.25 14.53 8.92
N LEU A 111 7.15 13.28 8.44
CA LEU A 111 8.27 12.40 8.13
C LEU A 111 8.03 11.74 6.77
N LEU A 112 8.99 11.92 5.86
CA LEU A 112 9.01 11.25 4.57
C LEU A 112 9.10 9.71 4.75
N SER A 113 9.76 9.23 5.80
CA SER A 113 9.82 7.79 6.11
C SER A 113 8.44 7.21 6.40
N VAL A 114 7.61 7.91 7.18
CA VAL A 114 6.23 7.51 7.46
C VAL A 114 5.38 7.57 6.20
N HIS A 115 5.54 8.62 5.39
CA HIS A 115 4.91 8.68 4.07
C HIS A 115 5.23 7.45 3.21
N MET A 116 6.50 7.01 3.20
CA MET A 116 6.91 5.80 2.46
C MET A 116 6.28 4.52 3.03
N VAL A 117 6.14 4.39 4.36
CA VAL A 117 5.41 3.27 4.96
C VAL A 117 3.95 3.25 4.51
N GLN A 118 3.26 4.39 4.59
CA GLN A 118 1.88 4.48 4.12
C GLN A 118 1.80 4.14 2.63
N HIS A 119 2.68 4.70 1.80
CA HIS A 119 2.72 4.43 0.38
C HIS A 119 2.88 2.93 0.10
N MET A 120 3.79 2.23 0.78
CA MET A 120 3.97 0.77 0.62
C MET A 120 2.74 -0.03 1.05
N VAL A 121 2.11 0.36 2.16
CA VAL A 121 0.90 -0.33 2.64
C VAL A 121 -0.27 -0.10 1.67
N LEU A 122 -0.47 1.13 1.23
CA LEU A 122 -1.60 1.51 0.38
C LEU A 122 -1.45 1.02 -1.07
N SER A 123 -0.25 1.06 -1.65
CA SER A 123 -0.04 0.69 -3.07
C SER A 123 0.33 -0.78 -3.27
N MET A 124 0.85 -1.47 -2.25
CA MET A 124 1.29 -2.85 -2.40
C MET A 124 0.60 -3.82 -1.44
N VAL A 125 0.72 -3.61 -0.13
CA VAL A 125 0.29 -4.61 0.87
C VAL A 125 -1.23 -4.77 0.88
N ALA A 126 -1.97 -3.70 1.16
CA ALA A 126 -3.42 -3.76 1.29
C ALA A 126 -4.12 -4.22 0.00
N PRO A 127 -3.77 -3.73 -1.21
CA PRO A 127 -4.39 -4.19 -2.45
C PRO A 127 -4.27 -5.69 -2.71
N ILE A 128 -3.13 -6.32 -2.35
CA ILE A 128 -2.95 -7.78 -2.43
C ILE A 128 -3.99 -8.48 -1.54
N PHE A 129 -4.11 -8.07 -0.28
CA PHE A 129 -5.04 -8.68 0.66
C PHE A 129 -6.51 -8.40 0.34
N LEU A 130 -6.83 -7.22 -0.19
CA LEU A 130 -8.15 -6.92 -0.74
C LEU A 130 -8.50 -7.88 -1.89
N ALA A 131 -7.56 -8.15 -2.80
CA ALA A 131 -7.76 -9.10 -3.89
C ALA A 131 -7.97 -10.54 -3.41
N LEU A 132 -7.25 -10.97 -2.36
CA LEU A 132 -7.45 -12.28 -1.71
C LEU A 132 -8.88 -12.44 -1.18
N GLY A 133 -9.50 -11.33 -0.78
CA GLY A 133 -10.91 -11.23 -0.41
C GLY A 133 -11.91 -11.58 -1.50
N ALA A 134 -11.51 -11.55 -2.78
CA ALA A 134 -12.37 -11.70 -3.96
C ALA A 134 -13.68 -10.88 -3.89
N PRO A 135 -13.61 -9.58 -3.60
CA PRO A 135 -14.78 -8.72 -3.41
C PRO A 135 -15.66 -8.66 -4.67
N MET A 136 -15.09 -8.71 -5.88
CA MET A 136 -15.88 -8.69 -7.11
C MET A 136 -16.70 -9.98 -7.25
N THR A 137 -16.11 -11.14 -6.94
CA THR A 137 -16.80 -12.42 -6.92
C THR A 137 -17.95 -12.41 -5.91
N LEU A 138 -17.70 -11.88 -4.71
CA LEU A 138 -18.74 -11.78 -3.69
C LEU A 138 -19.88 -10.87 -4.15
N ALA A 139 -19.56 -9.70 -4.70
CA ALA A 139 -20.55 -8.77 -5.24
C ALA A 139 -21.37 -9.42 -6.37
N LEU A 140 -20.73 -10.11 -7.31
CA LEU A 140 -21.41 -10.80 -8.39
C LEU A 140 -22.29 -11.95 -7.91
N ARG A 141 -21.94 -12.66 -6.84
CA ARG A 141 -22.79 -13.74 -6.28
C ARG A 141 -23.98 -13.18 -5.50
N THR A 142 -23.80 -12.05 -4.83
CA THR A 142 -24.79 -11.49 -3.92
C THR A 142 -25.74 -10.53 -4.61
N LEU A 143 -25.30 -9.67 -5.55
CA LEU A 143 -26.12 -8.59 -6.10
C LEU A 143 -27.37 -9.09 -6.86
N PRO A 144 -28.50 -8.36 -6.77
CA PRO A 144 -29.68 -8.61 -7.60
C PRO A 144 -29.37 -8.39 -9.08
N VAL A 145 -30.18 -8.97 -9.98
CA VAL A 145 -29.90 -9.04 -11.43
C VAL A 145 -29.58 -7.67 -12.04
N GLY A 146 -30.35 -6.62 -11.73
CA GLY A 146 -30.11 -5.27 -12.27
C GLY A 146 -28.79 -4.65 -11.81
N ALA A 147 -28.44 -4.76 -10.52
CA ALA A 147 -27.17 -4.26 -10.00
C ALA A 147 -25.98 -5.08 -10.52
N ARG A 148 -26.14 -6.41 -10.66
CA ARG A 148 -25.14 -7.30 -11.26
C ARG A 148 -24.85 -6.94 -12.71
N LYS A 149 -25.89 -6.67 -13.52
CA LYS A 149 -25.72 -6.21 -14.91
C LYS A 149 -24.94 -4.88 -14.99
N ARG A 150 -25.25 -3.92 -14.11
CA ARG A 150 -24.52 -2.64 -14.01
C ARG A 150 -23.05 -2.84 -13.64
N LEU A 151 -22.78 -3.66 -12.64
CA LEU A 151 -21.41 -3.98 -12.23
C LEU A 151 -20.61 -4.63 -13.36
N LEU A 152 -21.21 -5.61 -14.05
CA LEU A 152 -20.59 -6.23 -15.21
C LEU A 152 -20.35 -5.22 -16.35
N ALA A 153 -21.28 -4.30 -16.61
CA ALA A 153 -21.10 -3.25 -17.61
C ALA A 153 -19.92 -2.34 -17.28
N ILE A 154 -19.73 -1.98 -16.00
CA ILE A 154 -18.58 -1.19 -15.52
C ILE A 154 -17.28 -1.98 -15.69
N VAL A 155 -17.23 -3.22 -15.21
CA VAL A 155 -16.03 -4.09 -15.27
C VAL A 155 -15.62 -4.40 -16.71
N HIS A 156 -16.57 -4.51 -17.63
CA HIS A 156 -16.31 -4.79 -19.05
C HIS A 156 -16.23 -3.52 -19.92
N SER A 157 -16.31 -2.34 -19.31
CA SER A 157 -16.20 -1.06 -20.01
C SER A 157 -14.83 -0.92 -20.70
N ARG A 158 -14.75 -0.05 -21.72
CA ARG A 158 -13.50 0.22 -22.43
C ARG A 158 -12.44 0.76 -21.46
N VAL A 159 -12.83 1.66 -20.56
CA VAL A 159 -11.95 2.23 -19.54
C VAL A 159 -11.40 1.13 -18.63
N ALA A 160 -12.26 0.30 -18.05
CA ALA A 160 -11.82 -0.80 -17.19
C ALA A 160 -10.88 -1.77 -17.92
N ARG A 161 -11.13 -2.03 -19.21
CA ARG A 161 -10.27 -2.90 -20.04
C ARG A 161 -8.89 -2.30 -20.30
N VAL A 162 -8.81 -0.99 -20.53
CA VAL A 162 -7.53 -0.28 -20.71
C VAL A 162 -6.74 -0.28 -19.41
N TYR A 163 -7.36 0.13 -18.30
CA TYR A 163 -6.68 0.18 -16.99
C TYR A 163 -6.29 -1.21 -16.49
N SER A 164 -7.12 -2.23 -16.71
CA SER A 164 -6.82 -3.62 -16.30
C SER A 164 -5.89 -4.35 -17.28
N PHE A 165 -5.48 -3.72 -18.39
CA PHE A 165 -4.52 -4.33 -19.30
C PHE A 165 -3.16 -4.42 -18.61
N PRO A 166 -2.51 -5.59 -18.50
CA PRO A 166 -1.36 -5.77 -17.62
C PRO A 166 -0.18 -4.82 -17.85
N LEU A 167 0.11 -4.43 -19.09
CA LEU A 167 1.18 -3.47 -19.38
C LEU A 167 0.80 -2.03 -19.01
N VAL A 168 -0.47 -1.65 -19.12
CA VAL A 168 -0.96 -0.34 -18.68
C VAL A 168 -0.97 -0.29 -17.16
N ALA A 169 -1.47 -1.33 -16.49
CA ALA A 169 -1.42 -1.45 -15.05
C ALA A 169 0.02 -1.39 -14.50
N PHE A 170 0.95 -2.11 -15.15
CA PHE A 170 2.38 -2.05 -14.84
C PHE A 170 2.96 -0.64 -15.04
N ALA A 171 2.66 0.01 -16.17
CA ALA A 171 3.14 1.36 -16.45
C ALA A 171 2.61 2.37 -15.43
N ILE A 172 1.32 2.31 -15.06
CA ILE A 172 0.74 3.16 -14.01
C ILE A 172 1.46 2.90 -12.68
N PHE A 173 1.63 1.64 -12.31
CA PHE A 173 2.28 1.26 -11.06
C PHE A 173 3.72 1.77 -10.96
N VAL A 174 4.50 1.66 -12.05
CA VAL A 174 5.90 2.10 -12.09
C VAL A 174 6.02 3.62 -12.24
N VAL A 175 5.28 4.24 -13.16
CA VAL A 175 5.46 5.67 -13.50
C VAL A 175 4.90 6.58 -12.42
N ASN A 176 3.80 6.18 -11.77
CA ASN A 176 3.12 7.03 -10.79
C ASN A 176 4.02 7.54 -9.65
N PRO A 177 4.81 6.71 -8.95
CA PRO A 177 5.69 7.22 -7.90
C PRO A 177 6.81 8.11 -8.45
N PHE A 178 7.36 7.83 -9.64
CA PHE A 178 8.32 8.75 -10.27
C PHE A 178 7.68 10.10 -10.59
N ALA A 179 6.46 10.09 -11.15
CA ALA A 179 5.73 11.32 -11.45
C ALA A 179 5.43 12.11 -10.18
N LEU A 180 5.05 11.46 -9.09
CA LEU A 180 4.77 12.13 -7.82
C LEU A 180 6.03 12.81 -7.26
N TYR A 181 7.14 12.07 -7.12
CA TYR A 181 8.33 12.55 -6.41
C TYR A 181 9.23 13.46 -7.25
N PHE A 182 9.30 13.28 -8.57
CA PHE A 182 10.14 14.09 -9.46
C PHE A 182 9.39 15.25 -10.13
N SER A 183 8.19 15.59 -9.62
CA SER A 183 7.46 16.80 -10.01
C SER A 183 6.99 17.56 -8.78
N ASP A 184 6.37 18.71 -9.00
CA ASP A 184 5.79 19.53 -7.93
C ASP A 184 4.55 18.89 -7.29
N LEU A 185 4.07 17.75 -7.82
CA LEU A 185 2.89 17.05 -7.27
C LEU A 185 3.09 16.65 -5.81
N TYR A 186 4.28 16.16 -5.43
CA TYR A 186 4.51 15.79 -4.05
C TYR A 186 4.43 17.01 -3.12
N ARG A 187 5.09 18.11 -3.49
CA ARG A 187 4.99 19.36 -2.72
C ARG A 187 3.55 19.85 -2.61
N PHE A 188 2.80 19.79 -3.72
CA PHE A 188 1.40 20.17 -3.74
C PHE A 188 0.56 19.35 -2.75
N THR A 189 0.84 18.06 -2.60
CA THR A 189 0.14 17.19 -1.64
C THR A 189 0.44 17.57 -0.19
N LEU A 190 1.67 18.00 0.11
CA LEU A 190 2.03 18.52 1.43
C LEU A 190 1.33 19.85 1.73
N GLU A 191 1.06 20.68 0.73
CA GLU A 191 0.40 21.98 0.95
C GLU A 191 -1.14 21.87 1.05
N HIS A 192 -1.73 20.82 0.47
CA HIS A 192 -3.17 20.68 0.32
C HIS A 192 -3.67 19.33 0.84
N ALA A 193 -4.32 19.34 2.01
CA ALA A 193 -4.86 18.13 2.65
C ALA A 193 -5.79 17.31 1.72
N TRP A 194 -6.62 17.96 0.91
CA TRP A 194 -7.50 17.25 -0.04
C TRP A 194 -6.70 16.50 -1.13
N ALA A 195 -5.56 17.06 -1.56
CA ALA A 195 -4.71 16.46 -2.58
C ALA A 195 -3.92 15.28 -2.00
N HIS A 196 -3.45 15.41 -0.76
CA HIS A 196 -2.84 14.33 0.02
C HIS A 196 -3.76 13.11 0.12
N GLU A 197 -5.00 13.34 0.52
CA GLU A 197 -6.02 12.28 0.61
C GLU A 197 -6.36 11.66 -0.75
N LEU A 198 -6.32 12.46 -1.82
CA LEU A 198 -6.51 11.97 -3.19
C LEU A 198 -5.36 11.05 -3.61
N VAL A 199 -4.13 11.35 -3.21
CA VAL A 199 -2.95 10.50 -3.44
C VAL A 199 -3.06 9.17 -2.70
N HIS A 200 -3.55 9.17 -1.46
CA HIS A 200 -3.85 7.92 -0.72
C HIS A 200 -4.82 7.03 -1.48
N ALA A 201 -5.95 7.59 -1.92
CA ALA A 201 -6.93 6.86 -2.72
C ALA A 201 -6.32 6.35 -4.04
N HIS A 202 -5.53 7.19 -4.71
CA HIS A 202 -4.86 6.86 -5.96
C HIS A 202 -3.84 5.72 -5.80
N PHE A 203 -3.11 5.67 -4.69
CA PHE A 203 -2.21 4.56 -4.39
C PHE A 203 -2.95 3.24 -4.18
N ILE A 204 -4.05 3.25 -3.41
CA ILE A 204 -4.92 2.06 -3.25
C ILE A 204 -5.41 1.59 -4.61
N MET A 205 -5.89 2.50 -5.45
CA MET A 205 -6.41 2.18 -6.78
C MET A 205 -5.31 1.64 -7.71
N THR A 206 -4.14 2.26 -7.72
CA THR A 206 -2.97 1.83 -8.50
C THR A 206 -2.56 0.42 -8.14
N GLY A 207 -2.46 0.12 -6.84
CA GLY A 207 -2.19 -1.23 -6.37
C GLY A 207 -3.27 -2.23 -6.74
N CYS A 208 -4.55 -1.85 -6.65
CA CYS A 208 -5.65 -2.75 -7.04
C CYS A 208 -5.59 -3.09 -8.54
N VAL A 209 -5.36 -2.07 -9.38
CA VAL A 209 -5.23 -2.21 -10.83
C VAL A 209 -4.04 -3.10 -11.20
N PHE A 210 -2.93 -3.05 -10.46
CA PHE A 210 -1.76 -3.88 -10.70
C PHE A 210 -1.89 -5.31 -10.15
N PHE A 211 -2.23 -5.47 -8.87
CA PHE A 211 -2.18 -6.78 -8.20
C PHE A 211 -3.39 -7.67 -8.49
N TRP A 212 -4.58 -7.12 -8.73
CA TRP A 212 -5.78 -7.95 -8.91
C TRP A 212 -5.74 -8.80 -10.19
N PRO A 213 -5.34 -8.26 -11.37
CA PRO A 213 -5.14 -9.09 -12.56
C PRO A 213 -4.04 -10.14 -12.39
N LEU A 214 -2.96 -9.81 -11.64
CA LEU A 214 -1.86 -10.73 -11.37
C LEU A 214 -2.33 -11.93 -10.52
N LEU A 215 -3.03 -11.66 -9.42
CA LEU A 215 -3.57 -12.70 -8.54
C LEU A 215 -4.68 -13.53 -9.21
N GLY A 216 -5.50 -12.90 -10.05
CA GLY A 216 -6.51 -13.60 -10.84
C GLY A 216 -7.52 -14.40 -9.99
N LEU A 217 -7.91 -13.88 -8.82
CA LEU A 217 -8.96 -14.49 -8.01
C LEU A 217 -10.36 -14.04 -8.44
N ASP A 218 -10.51 -12.78 -8.83
CA ASP A 218 -11.75 -12.20 -9.32
C ASP A 218 -11.89 -12.30 -10.86
N PRO A 219 -13.11 -12.41 -11.39
CA PRO A 219 -13.36 -12.60 -12.83
C PRO A 219 -13.10 -11.32 -13.62
N LEU A 220 -11.81 -11.04 -13.88
CA LEU A 220 -11.35 -9.94 -14.71
C LEU A 220 -11.14 -10.39 -16.16
N PRO A 221 -11.45 -9.53 -17.16
CA PRO A 221 -11.22 -9.85 -18.57
C PRO A 221 -9.72 -9.93 -18.88
N GLY A 222 -9.34 -10.74 -19.87
CA GLY A 222 -7.98 -10.71 -20.43
C GLY A 222 -6.87 -11.25 -19.52
N ARG A 223 -7.15 -12.29 -18.73
CA ARG A 223 -6.17 -12.93 -17.84
C ARG A 223 -4.96 -13.46 -18.60
N TRP A 224 -3.78 -12.90 -18.33
CA TRP A 224 -2.51 -13.38 -18.88
C TRP A 224 -2.11 -14.73 -18.28
N PRO A 225 -1.28 -15.54 -18.97
CA PRO A 225 -0.76 -16.79 -18.42
C PRO A 225 0.21 -16.52 -17.26
N TYR A 226 0.35 -17.44 -16.30
CA TYR A 226 1.19 -17.24 -15.11
C TYR A 226 2.65 -16.83 -15.40
N PRO A 227 3.36 -17.39 -16.41
CA PRO A 227 4.72 -16.94 -16.74
C PRO A 227 4.79 -15.45 -17.05
N ALA A 228 3.82 -14.93 -17.81
CA ALA A 228 3.79 -13.53 -18.19
C ALA A 228 3.49 -12.62 -16.98
N ARG A 229 2.66 -13.09 -16.03
CA ARG A 229 2.42 -12.39 -14.76
C ARG A 229 3.66 -12.37 -13.86
N ALA A 230 4.35 -13.52 -13.75
CA ALA A 230 5.59 -13.63 -13.01
C ALA A 230 6.68 -12.73 -13.61
N LEU A 231 6.78 -12.67 -14.94
CA LEU A 231 7.69 -11.77 -15.64
C LEU A 231 7.37 -10.30 -15.34
N LEU A 232 6.09 -9.88 -15.38
CA LEU A 232 5.71 -8.52 -15.00
C LEU A 232 6.07 -8.18 -13.56
N MET A 233 5.86 -9.11 -12.63
CA MET A 233 6.27 -8.94 -11.23
C MET A 233 7.79 -8.78 -11.12
N LEU A 234 8.56 -9.64 -11.80
CA LEU A 234 10.02 -9.59 -11.84
C LEU A 234 10.52 -8.27 -12.45
N LEU A 235 9.87 -7.77 -13.51
CA LEU A 235 10.24 -6.50 -14.13
C LEU A 235 9.95 -5.29 -13.23
N SER A 236 9.06 -5.42 -12.24
CA SER A 236 8.77 -4.31 -11.30
C SER A 236 9.83 -4.13 -10.22
N VAL A 237 10.59 -5.18 -9.91
CA VAL A 237 11.63 -5.21 -8.86
C VAL A 237 12.63 -4.06 -9.00
N PRO A 238 13.35 -3.92 -10.14
CA PRO A 238 14.42 -2.93 -10.24
C PRO A 238 13.95 -1.49 -10.05
N PHE A 239 12.69 -1.18 -10.33
CA PHE A 239 12.16 0.17 -10.23
C PHE A 239 12.07 0.66 -8.78
N HIS A 240 11.74 -0.20 -7.82
CA HIS A 240 11.73 0.18 -6.41
C HIS A 240 13.15 0.39 -5.89
N THR A 241 14.08 -0.48 -6.30
CA THR A 241 15.50 -0.31 -6.00
C THR A 241 16.03 1.02 -6.55
N VAL A 242 15.79 1.31 -7.84
CA VAL A 242 16.23 2.56 -8.47
C VAL A 242 15.62 3.77 -7.79
N LEU A 243 14.30 3.77 -7.58
CA LEU A 243 13.62 4.91 -6.96
C LEU A 243 14.08 5.11 -5.51
N GLY A 244 14.14 4.04 -4.71
CA GLY A 244 14.59 4.09 -3.32
C GLY A 244 16.03 4.59 -3.19
N LEU A 245 16.98 4.02 -3.96
CA LEU A 245 18.36 4.49 -3.96
C LEU A 245 18.49 5.93 -4.44
N THR A 246 17.71 6.35 -5.43
CA THR A 246 17.71 7.74 -5.90
C THR A 246 17.25 8.70 -4.81
N ILE A 247 16.22 8.35 -4.04
CA ILE A 247 15.77 9.15 -2.89
C ILE A 247 16.84 9.17 -1.80
N MET A 248 17.43 8.02 -1.45
CA MET A 248 18.47 7.92 -0.42
C MET A 248 19.72 8.75 -0.75
N GLN A 249 20.10 8.79 -2.03
CA GLN A 249 21.34 9.43 -2.50
C GLN A 249 21.11 10.85 -3.03
N SER A 250 19.87 11.35 -2.98
CA SER A 250 19.54 12.68 -3.46
C SER A 250 20.25 13.75 -2.64
N SER A 251 20.83 14.73 -3.34
CA SER A 251 21.40 15.94 -2.73
C SER A 251 20.37 17.04 -2.50
N THR A 252 19.10 16.76 -2.78
CA THR A 252 17.96 17.63 -2.51
C THR A 252 16.92 16.89 -1.67
N LEU A 253 16.23 17.63 -0.79
CA LEU A 253 15.13 17.09 -0.02
C LEU A 253 13.86 17.02 -0.89
N PHE A 254 13.26 15.83 -0.96
CA PHE A 254 11.93 15.66 -1.53
C PHE A 254 10.91 16.37 -0.63
N GLY A 255 10.08 17.22 -1.24
CA GLY A 255 9.21 18.14 -0.50
C GLY A 255 9.87 19.50 -0.18
N GLY A 256 11.14 19.70 -0.53
CA GLY A 256 11.83 20.98 -0.44
C GLY A 256 12.00 21.47 1.00
N ASP A 257 11.63 22.72 1.25
CA ASP A 257 11.73 23.35 2.56
C ASP A 257 10.61 22.94 3.54
N TRP A 258 9.66 22.09 3.13
CA TRP A 258 8.53 21.66 3.97
C TRP A 258 9.02 21.01 5.26
N TYR A 259 9.81 19.93 5.16
CA TYR A 259 10.32 19.19 6.30
C TYR A 259 11.21 20.04 7.22
N PRO A 260 12.18 20.82 6.71
CA PRO A 260 12.91 21.78 7.53
C PRO A 260 12.02 22.82 8.23
N SER A 261 10.96 23.30 7.58
CA SER A 261 10.08 24.34 8.13
C SER A 261 9.28 23.88 9.35
N LEU A 262 9.10 22.57 9.54
CA LEU A 262 8.44 22.00 10.71
C LEU A 262 9.28 22.14 11.99
N ASN A 263 10.58 22.42 11.88
CA ASN A 263 11.50 22.64 13.02
C ASN A 263 11.43 21.51 14.08
N LEU A 264 11.37 20.25 13.63
CA LEU A 264 11.29 19.09 14.52
C LEU A 264 12.63 18.88 15.24
N SER A 265 12.69 19.17 16.53
CA SER A 265 13.91 19.03 17.35
C SER A 265 14.42 17.60 17.51
N TRP A 266 13.61 16.60 17.14
CA TRP A 266 13.84 15.18 17.36
C TRP A 266 14.04 14.39 16.06
N SER A 267 14.01 15.04 14.89
CA SER A 267 14.20 14.41 13.59
C SER A 267 14.97 15.32 12.63
N ASP A 268 15.97 14.77 11.94
CA ASP A 268 16.64 15.44 10.83
C ASP A 268 16.01 15.01 9.49
N PRO A 269 15.48 15.93 8.67
CA PRO A 269 14.93 15.62 7.35
C PRO A 269 15.87 14.86 6.41
N TRP A 270 17.20 15.07 6.51
CA TRP A 270 18.15 14.37 5.64
C TRP A 270 18.28 12.90 6.02
N ASP A 271 18.44 12.61 7.31
CA ASP A 271 18.48 11.24 7.81
C ASP A 271 17.13 10.52 7.56
N ASP A 272 16.01 11.22 7.77
CA ASP A 272 14.68 10.67 7.49
C ASP A 272 14.50 10.31 6.01
N GLN A 273 15.03 11.11 5.08
CA GLN A 273 14.97 10.81 3.65
C GLN A 273 15.78 9.56 3.27
N VAL A 274 16.94 9.35 3.90
CA VAL A 274 17.71 8.12 3.73
C VAL A 274 16.91 6.90 4.21
N VAL A 275 16.25 7.01 5.37
CA VAL A 275 15.36 5.95 5.87
C VAL A 275 14.18 5.74 4.92
N ALA A 276 13.56 6.81 4.42
CA ALA A 276 12.43 6.75 3.52
C ALA A 276 12.75 6.01 2.22
N GLY A 277 13.87 6.35 1.57
CA GLY A 277 14.30 5.64 0.37
C GLY A 277 14.67 4.17 0.65
N GLY A 278 15.21 3.87 1.84
CA GLY A 278 15.46 2.51 2.29
C GLY A 278 14.17 1.69 2.50
N ILE A 279 13.13 2.29 3.08
CA ILE A 279 11.81 1.67 3.24
C ILE A 279 11.18 1.36 1.89
N LEU A 280 11.22 2.32 0.96
CA LEU A 280 10.70 2.14 -0.39
C LEU A 280 11.41 0.98 -1.12
N TRP A 281 12.74 0.94 -1.04
CA TRP A 281 13.53 -0.12 -1.65
C TRP A 281 13.21 -1.48 -1.01
N VAL A 282 13.51 -1.65 0.27
CA VAL A 282 13.40 -2.96 0.96
C VAL A 282 11.94 -3.43 1.01
N GLY A 283 11.00 -2.53 1.24
CA GLY A 283 9.56 -2.84 1.23
C GLY A 283 9.09 -3.31 -0.14
N GLY A 284 9.50 -2.63 -1.20
CA GLY A 284 9.21 -3.00 -2.58
C GLY A 284 9.76 -4.39 -2.95
N GLU A 285 11.00 -4.69 -2.56
CA GLU A 285 11.63 -5.99 -2.80
C GLU A 285 10.99 -7.12 -1.99
N PHE A 286 10.63 -6.87 -0.75
CA PHE A 286 10.00 -7.89 0.10
C PHE A 286 8.63 -8.33 -0.47
N VAL A 287 7.79 -7.37 -0.86
CA VAL A 287 6.48 -7.67 -1.46
C VAL A 287 6.66 -8.27 -2.86
N SER A 288 7.46 -7.59 -3.69
CA SER A 288 8.36 -8.12 -4.72
C SER A 288 8.43 -9.64 -4.87
N VAL A 289 9.38 -10.17 -4.11
CA VAL A 289 9.80 -11.55 -4.06
C VAL A 289 8.69 -12.45 -3.53
N THR A 290 7.93 -12.01 -2.52
CA THR A 290 6.82 -12.79 -1.96
C THR A 290 5.76 -13.07 -3.02
N MET A 291 5.35 -12.05 -3.76
CA MET A 291 4.35 -12.18 -4.82
C MET A 291 4.88 -12.98 -6.00
N LEU A 292 6.15 -12.79 -6.38
CA LEU A 292 6.80 -13.61 -7.41
C LEU A 292 6.79 -15.09 -7.02
N ALA A 293 7.17 -15.44 -5.79
CA ALA A 293 7.11 -16.81 -5.28
C ALA A 293 5.70 -17.38 -5.34
N VAL A 294 4.69 -16.61 -4.95
CA VAL A 294 3.27 -17.00 -5.05
C VAL A 294 2.87 -17.27 -6.51
N LEU A 295 3.25 -16.43 -7.46
CA LEU A 295 2.95 -16.60 -8.88
C LEU A 295 3.66 -17.82 -9.47
N VAL A 296 4.92 -18.07 -9.10
CA VAL A 296 5.68 -19.26 -9.53
C VAL A 296 5.03 -20.54 -8.99
N VAL A 297 4.64 -20.56 -7.71
CA VAL A 297 3.92 -21.71 -7.13
C VAL A 297 2.58 -21.95 -7.83
N GLN A 298 1.84 -20.89 -8.18
CA GLN A 298 0.61 -21.00 -8.95
C GLN A 298 0.86 -21.54 -10.36
N TRP A 299 1.94 -21.09 -11.00
CA TRP A 299 2.36 -21.60 -12.31
C TRP A 299 2.66 -23.09 -12.26
N ILE A 300 3.51 -23.54 -11.33
CA ILE A 300 3.87 -24.96 -11.16
C ILE A 300 2.61 -25.82 -10.99
N LYS A 301 1.70 -25.40 -10.09
CA LYS A 301 0.44 -26.11 -9.85
C LYS A 301 -0.49 -26.15 -11.07
N GLN A 302 -0.47 -25.12 -11.92
CA GLN A 302 -1.24 -25.15 -13.17
C GLN A 302 -0.61 -26.13 -14.15
N SER A 303 0.71 -26.05 -14.36
CA SER A 303 1.43 -26.92 -15.29
C SER A 303 1.26 -28.39 -14.93
N GLU A 304 1.29 -28.75 -13.64
CA GLU A 304 1.01 -30.12 -13.18
C GLU A 304 -0.42 -30.59 -13.51
N ARG A 305 -1.42 -29.71 -13.38
CA ARG A 305 -2.81 -30.04 -13.72
C ARG A 305 -3.00 -30.20 -15.22
N GLU A 306 -2.31 -29.38 -16.00
CA GLU A 306 -2.34 -29.42 -17.46
C GLU A 306 -1.65 -30.68 -17.98
N ALA A 307 -0.47 -31.02 -17.47
CA ALA A 307 0.22 -32.28 -17.76
C ALA A 307 -0.69 -33.49 -17.48
N ARG A 308 -1.28 -33.58 -16.28
CA ARG A 308 -2.23 -34.65 -15.94
C ARG A 308 -3.47 -34.71 -16.84
N ARG A 309 -3.89 -33.58 -17.41
CA ARG A 309 -5.02 -33.54 -18.35
C ARG A 309 -4.60 -34.10 -19.71
N VAL A 310 -3.44 -33.70 -20.20
CA VAL A 310 -2.86 -34.18 -21.47
C VAL A 310 -2.59 -35.68 -21.38
N ASP A 311 -1.96 -36.16 -20.30
CA ASP A 311 -1.72 -37.60 -20.08
C ASP A 311 -3.02 -38.41 -20.16
N ARG A 312 -4.08 -37.96 -19.46
CA ARG A 312 -5.41 -38.61 -19.51
C ARG A 312 -6.05 -38.59 -20.90
N GLU A 313 -5.74 -37.60 -21.71
CA GLU A 313 -6.24 -37.50 -23.08
C GLU A 313 -5.50 -38.46 -24.01
N LEU A 314 -4.18 -38.55 -23.88
CA LEU A 314 -3.33 -39.51 -24.58
C LEU A 314 -3.70 -40.96 -24.21
N ASP A 315 -3.88 -41.27 -22.93
CA ASP A 315 -4.31 -42.60 -22.46
C ASP A 315 -5.64 -43.03 -23.10
N ARG A 316 -6.57 -42.07 -23.27
CA ARG A 316 -7.88 -42.31 -23.92
C ARG A 316 -7.74 -42.51 -25.42
N GLN A 317 -6.81 -41.81 -26.07
CA GLN A 317 -6.51 -41.99 -27.49
C GLN A 317 -5.87 -43.35 -27.73
N GLU A 318 -4.84 -43.72 -26.96
CA GLU A 318 -4.22 -45.04 -27.05
C GLU A 318 -5.22 -46.17 -26.81
N ALA A 319 -6.12 -46.03 -25.83
CA ALA A 319 -7.17 -47.02 -25.59
C ALA A 319 -8.14 -47.16 -26.77
N ARG A 320 -8.46 -46.07 -27.47
CA ARG A 320 -9.29 -46.08 -28.68
C ARG A 320 -8.57 -46.73 -29.84
N ASP A 321 -7.30 -46.42 -30.05
CA ASP A 321 -6.50 -46.96 -31.15
C ASP A 321 -6.31 -48.47 -30.99
N ARG A 322 -6.02 -48.93 -29.76
CA ARG A 322 -5.98 -50.36 -29.41
C ARG A 322 -7.33 -51.06 -29.66
N ALA A 323 -8.45 -50.41 -29.33
CA ALA A 323 -9.78 -50.96 -29.56
C ALA A 323 -10.20 -50.97 -31.04
N ALA A 324 -9.70 -50.02 -31.84
CA ALA A 324 -9.97 -49.92 -33.27
C ALA A 324 -9.15 -50.94 -34.10
N GLY A 325 -8.27 -51.72 -33.47
CA GLY A 325 -7.51 -52.77 -34.13
C GLY A 325 -6.57 -52.26 -35.22
N THR A 326 -6.19 -50.99 -35.20
CA THR A 326 -5.17 -50.45 -36.11
C THR A 326 -3.81 -50.69 -35.45
N PRO A 327 -3.01 -51.66 -35.93
CA PRO A 327 -1.63 -51.79 -35.46
C PRO A 327 -0.85 -50.56 -35.93
N ALA A 328 0.07 -50.11 -35.07
CA ALA A 328 0.99 -48.99 -35.32
C ALA A 328 1.77 -49.14 -36.64
#